data_AF-A0A1G2Q8P6-F1
#
_entry.id   AF-A0A1G2Q8P6-F1
#
_cell.length_a   1.000
_cell.length_b   1.000
_cell.length_c   1.000
_cell.angle_alpha   90.00
_cell.angle_beta   90.00
_cell.angle_gamma   90.00
#
_symmetry.space_group_name_H-M   'P 1'
#
loop_
_entity.id
_entity.type
_entity.pdbx_description
1 polymer ?
#
loop_
_entity_poly.entity_id
_entity_poly.type
_entity_poly.pdbx_seq_one_letter_code
_entity_poly.pdbx_strand_id
1 'polypeptide(L)'
;MKNIHILKWILVVGIVVVLNLFFNFAIKLVYDTPEWETFCPREQVTVVPDNQAACVEQGGAWTDDANYAKTPRVPGEPVPAGWCDVNFTCQKEFETANELYNRNVFIVLIVAGLASLIIGFFLANISSVALGLSLGGVVSFIVGSVRYWSDMDDYLRVIILGLALVALIWLGVKKIRD
;
A
#
# COMPACT_ATOMS: atom_id res chain seq x y z
N MET A 1 -0.72 32.61 28.96
CA MET A 1 0.30 32.28 27.92
C MET A 1 0.34 30.79 27.57
N LYS A 2 0.25 29.85 28.52
CA LYS A 2 0.28 28.38 28.27
C LYS A 2 -0.79 27.87 27.27
N ASN A 3 -1.99 28.43 27.29
CA ASN A 3 -3.11 27.97 26.45
C ASN A 3 -2.95 28.31 24.95
N ILE A 4 -2.29 29.42 24.62
CA ILE A 4 -2.13 29.87 23.21
C ILE A 4 -1.19 28.91 22.45
N HIS A 5 -0.15 28.40 23.10
CA HIS A 5 0.72 27.38 22.52
C HIS A 5 0.00 26.05 22.30
N ILE A 6 -0.90 25.66 23.22
CA ILE A 6 -1.70 24.44 23.09
C ILE A 6 -2.64 24.54 21.89
N LEU A 7 -3.37 25.67 21.76
CA LEU A 7 -4.26 25.93 20.62
C LEU A 7 -3.51 25.88 19.27
N LYS A 8 -2.30 26.45 19.21
CA LYS A 8 -1.45 26.38 18.01
C LYS A 8 -1.11 24.94 17.62
N TRP A 9 -0.68 24.13 18.59
CA TRP A 9 -0.31 22.73 18.31
C TRP A 9 -1.53 21.85 17.97
N ILE A 10 -2.68 22.08 18.60
CA ILE A 10 -3.95 21.41 18.22
C ILE A 10 -4.28 21.70 16.76
N LEU A 11 -4.16 22.97 16.33
CA LEU A 11 -4.41 23.33 14.94
C LEU A 11 -3.43 22.63 13.99
N VAL A 12 -2.15 22.60 14.33
CA VAL A 12 -1.10 21.92 13.52
C VAL A 12 -1.42 20.44 13.37
N VAL A 13 -1.71 19.73 14.47
CA VAL A 13 -2.03 18.30 14.45
C VAL A 13 -3.33 18.05 13.68
N GLY A 14 -4.33 18.90 13.86
CA GLY A 14 -5.58 18.84 13.10
C GLY A 14 -5.34 18.94 11.59
N ILE A 15 -4.52 19.90 11.15
CA ILE A 15 -4.13 20.04 9.74
C ILE A 15 -3.43 18.77 9.25
N VAL A 16 -2.45 18.25 9.98
CA VAL A 16 -1.71 17.04 9.58
C VAL A 16 -2.64 15.87 9.34
N VAL A 17 -3.57 15.61 10.28
CA VAL A 17 -4.51 14.48 10.20
C VAL A 17 -5.50 14.67 9.05
N VAL A 18 -6.18 15.81 9.01
CA VAL A 18 -7.21 16.09 8.00
C VAL A 18 -6.60 16.13 6.60
N LEU A 19 -5.39 16.69 6.42
CA LEU A 19 -4.70 16.71 5.14
C LEU A 19 -4.41 15.30 4.62
N ASN A 20 -3.93 14.40 5.47
CA ASN A 20 -3.62 13.02 5.08
C ASN A 20 -4.89 12.20 4.79
N LEU A 21 -5.97 12.40 5.57
CA LEU A 21 -7.28 11.82 5.26
C LEU A 21 -7.79 12.35 3.91
N PHE A 22 -7.71 13.66 3.70
CA PHE A 22 -8.13 14.30 2.46
C PHE A 22 -7.40 13.71 1.25
N PHE A 23 -6.06 13.56 1.30
CA PHE A 23 -5.31 12.94 0.21
C PHE A 23 -5.79 11.50 -0.07
N ASN A 24 -5.96 10.68 0.95
CA ASN A 24 -6.38 9.29 0.77
C ASN A 24 -7.80 9.17 0.18
N PHE A 25 -8.75 9.95 0.68
CA PHE A 25 -10.12 9.93 0.16
C PHE A 25 -10.21 10.57 -1.23
N ALA A 26 -9.44 11.63 -1.51
CA ALA A 26 -9.40 12.25 -2.83
C ALA A 26 -8.87 11.28 -3.88
N ILE A 27 -7.82 10.51 -3.57
CA ILE A 27 -7.30 9.47 -4.47
C ILE A 27 -8.38 8.42 -4.78
N LYS A 28 -9.12 7.98 -3.76
CA LYS A 28 -10.21 7.00 -3.94
C LYS A 28 -11.32 7.48 -4.87
N LEU A 29 -11.53 8.79 -5.02
CA LEU A 29 -12.56 9.34 -5.92
C LEU A 29 -12.19 9.24 -7.40
N VAL A 30 -10.89 9.13 -7.72
CA VAL A 30 -10.39 9.19 -9.10
C VAL A 30 -9.59 7.95 -9.50
N TYR A 31 -9.25 7.08 -8.55
CA TYR A 31 -8.45 5.89 -8.78
C TYR A 31 -9.00 4.73 -7.95
N ASP A 32 -9.73 3.85 -8.63
CA ASP A 32 -10.42 2.73 -8.01
C ASP A 32 -9.45 1.69 -7.48
N THR A 33 -9.78 1.14 -6.32
CA THR A 33 -9.00 0.05 -5.71
C THR A 33 -9.37 -1.25 -6.41
N PRO A 34 -8.39 -2.10 -6.79
CA PRO A 34 -8.69 -3.42 -7.34
C PRO A 34 -9.44 -4.25 -6.29
N GLU A 35 -10.57 -4.83 -6.67
CA GLU A 35 -11.39 -5.68 -5.80
C GLU A 35 -11.15 -7.15 -6.15
N TRP A 36 -11.03 -8.02 -5.15
CA TRP A 36 -10.72 -9.44 -5.36
C TRP A 36 -11.74 -10.10 -6.29
N GLU A 37 -13.01 -9.78 -6.09
CA GLU A 37 -14.15 -10.34 -6.81
C GLU A 37 -14.15 -10.00 -8.31
N THR A 38 -13.42 -8.97 -8.75
CA THR A 38 -13.29 -8.66 -10.18
C THR A 38 -12.28 -9.57 -10.90
N PHE A 39 -11.36 -10.18 -10.15
CA PHE A 39 -10.36 -11.11 -10.68
C PHE A 39 -10.76 -12.56 -10.42
N CYS A 40 -11.20 -12.87 -9.19
CA CYS A 40 -11.59 -14.20 -8.76
C CYS A 40 -13.07 -14.21 -8.32
N PRO A 41 -14.03 -14.34 -9.27
CA PRO A 41 -15.45 -14.42 -8.96
C PRO A 41 -15.76 -15.58 -8.03
N ARG A 42 -16.56 -15.33 -6.98
CA ARG A 42 -16.98 -16.39 -6.05
C ARG A 42 -18.12 -17.20 -6.66
N GLU A 43 -17.78 -18.34 -7.25
CA GLU A 43 -18.79 -19.33 -7.66
C GLU A 43 -19.40 -20.04 -6.45
N GLN A 44 -20.69 -20.41 -6.53
CA GLN A 44 -21.37 -21.13 -5.44
C GLN A 44 -20.84 -22.56 -5.27
N VAL A 45 -20.27 -23.15 -6.34
CA VAL A 45 -19.65 -24.47 -6.34
C VAL A 45 -18.38 -24.39 -7.17
N THR A 46 -17.23 -24.51 -6.54
CA THR A 46 -15.94 -24.60 -7.22
C THR A 46 -15.59 -26.07 -7.40
N VAL A 47 -15.63 -26.56 -8.65
CA VAL A 47 -15.18 -27.92 -8.96
C VAL A 47 -13.66 -27.90 -9.06
N VAL A 48 -12.98 -28.52 -8.09
CA VAL A 48 -11.52 -28.67 -8.13
C VAL A 48 -11.19 -29.88 -9.02
N PRO A 49 -10.47 -29.71 -10.15
CA PRO A 49 -10.12 -30.82 -11.02
C PRO A 49 -9.21 -31.84 -10.35
N ASP A 50 -9.43 -33.10 -10.67
CA ASP A 50 -8.68 -34.23 -10.11
C ASP A 50 -7.44 -34.61 -10.95
N ASN A 51 -7.18 -33.87 -12.04
CA ASN A 51 -6.05 -34.12 -12.95
C ASN A 51 -5.37 -32.83 -13.42
N GLN A 52 -4.08 -32.94 -13.74
CA GLN A 52 -3.23 -31.83 -14.13
C GLN A 52 -3.71 -31.11 -15.41
N ALA A 53 -4.13 -31.87 -16.44
CA ALA A 53 -4.52 -31.28 -17.72
C ALA A 53 -5.72 -30.33 -17.56
N ALA A 54 -6.76 -30.79 -16.86
CA ALA A 54 -7.93 -29.98 -16.55
C ALA A 54 -7.61 -28.81 -15.62
N CYS A 55 -6.69 -28.98 -14.66
CA CYS A 55 -6.26 -27.90 -13.77
C CYS A 55 -5.59 -26.74 -14.54
N VAL A 56 -4.67 -27.06 -15.44
CA VAL A 56 -3.96 -26.04 -16.22
C VAL A 56 -4.88 -25.40 -17.28
N GLU A 57 -5.81 -26.17 -17.85
CA GLU A 57 -6.79 -25.66 -18.82
C GLU A 57 -7.68 -24.56 -18.24
N GLN A 58 -8.06 -24.66 -16.96
CA GLN A 58 -8.83 -23.62 -16.27
C GLN A 58 -7.97 -22.51 -15.63
N GLY A 59 -6.66 -22.48 -15.88
CA GLY A 59 -5.73 -21.48 -15.33
C GLY A 59 -5.31 -21.72 -13.88
N GLY A 60 -5.45 -22.94 -13.37
CA GLY A 60 -4.96 -23.32 -12.05
C GLY A 60 -3.49 -23.78 -12.05
N ALA A 61 -2.88 -23.84 -10.86
CA ALA A 61 -1.56 -24.44 -10.66
C ALA A 61 -1.68 -25.83 -10.02
N TRP A 62 -1.10 -26.84 -10.67
CA TRP A 62 -1.09 -28.20 -10.17
C TRP A 62 0.11 -28.46 -9.26
N THR A 63 -0.10 -29.13 -8.13
CA THR A 63 0.94 -29.67 -7.26
C THR A 63 0.80 -31.18 -7.16
N ASP A 64 1.91 -31.91 -7.33
CA ASP A 64 1.95 -33.37 -7.21
C ASP A 64 1.99 -33.85 -5.74
N ASP A 65 1.88 -32.93 -4.77
CA ASP A 65 1.85 -33.29 -3.37
C ASP A 65 0.43 -33.70 -2.93
N ALA A 66 0.25 -35.02 -2.82
CA ALA A 66 -0.98 -35.66 -2.36
C ALA A 66 -1.38 -35.30 -0.92
N ASN A 67 -0.49 -34.66 -0.12
CA ASN A 67 -0.85 -34.18 1.23
C ASN A 67 -1.81 -32.99 1.18
N TYR A 68 -1.84 -32.24 0.09
CA TYR A 68 -2.77 -31.11 -0.12
C TYR A 68 -4.12 -31.55 -0.70
N ALA A 69 -4.26 -32.81 -1.08
CA ALA A 69 -5.48 -33.36 -1.63
C ALA A 69 -6.53 -33.64 -0.53
N LYS A 70 -7.71 -33.01 -0.66
CA LYS A 70 -8.99 -33.24 0.06
C LYS A 70 -8.83 -33.80 1.49
N THR A 71 -8.64 -32.92 2.47
CA THR A 71 -8.76 -33.26 3.91
C THR A 71 -10.07 -32.72 4.48
N PRO A 72 -10.88 -33.52 5.22
CA PRO A 72 -10.68 -34.93 5.58
C PRO A 72 -11.02 -35.91 4.44
N ARG A 73 -10.26 -37.00 4.34
CA ARG A 73 -10.46 -38.05 3.33
C ARG A 73 -11.62 -38.97 3.71
N VAL A 74 -12.49 -39.29 2.76
CA VAL A 74 -13.51 -40.33 2.94
C VAL A 74 -12.82 -41.71 2.84
N PRO A 75 -12.99 -42.61 3.82
CA PRO A 75 -12.41 -43.95 3.76
C PRO A 75 -12.88 -44.71 2.50
N GLY A 76 -11.95 -45.12 1.64
CA GLY A 76 -12.24 -45.87 0.41
C GLY A 76 -12.12 -45.07 -0.89
N GLU A 77 -11.93 -43.75 -0.83
CA GLU A 77 -11.64 -42.95 -2.03
C GLU A 77 -10.18 -43.10 -2.47
N PRO A 78 -9.90 -43.17 -3.79
CA PRO A 78 -8.53 -43.18 -4.30
C PRO A 78 -7.83 -41.87 -3.91
N VAL A 79 -6.59 -41.98 -3.43
CA VAL A 79 -5.76 -40.81 -3.10
C VAL A 79 -5.52 -40.03 -4.40
N PRO A 80 -5.92 -38.75 -4.48
CA PRO A 80 -5.64 -37.94 -5.65
C PRO A 80 -4.13 -37.83 -5.85
N ALA A 81 -3.67 -37.88 -7.10
CA ALA A 81 -2.25 -37.78 -7.42
C ALA A 81 -1.65 -36.40 -7.10
N GLY A 82 -2.50 -35.40 -6.84
CA GLY A 82 -2.10 -34.03 -6.56
C GLY A 82 -3.28 -33.14 -6.20
N TRP A 83 -3.04 -31.83 -6.16
CA TRP A 83 -4.04 -30.79 -5.88
C TRP A 83 -3.95 -29.65 -6.91
N CYS A 84 -5.09 -29.02 -7.21
CA CYS A 84 -5.18 -27.89 -8.13
C CYS A 84 -5.52 -26.60 -7.38
N ASP A 85 -4.63 -25.62 -7.43
CA ASP A 85 -4.94 -24.24 -7.05
C ASP A 85 -5.69 -23.55 -8.19
N VAL A 86 -7.03 -23.61 -8.12
CA VAL A 86 -7.90 -23.05 -9.14
C VAL A 86 -7.84 -21.52 -9.23
N ASN A 87 -7.38 -20.84 -8.16
CA ASN A 87 -7.31 -19.38 -8.11
C ASN A 87 -5.94 -18.84 -8.51
N PHE A 88 -4.99 -19.70 -8.86
CA PHE A 88 -3.59 -19.30 -9.09
C PHE A 88 -3.44 -18.13 -10.07
N THR A 89 -4.01 -18.24 -11.27
CA THR A 89 -3.89 -17.19 -12.30
C THR A 89 -4.62 -15.92 -11.89
N CYS A 90 -5.87 -16.03 -11.41
CA CYS A 90 -6.64 -14.84 -11.03
C CYS A 90 -6.04 -14.12 -9.80
N GLN A 91 -5.46 -14.87 -8.86
CA GLN A 91 -4.73 -14.31 -7.73
C GLN A 91 -3.50 -13.53 -8.21
N LYS A 92 -2.76 -14.07 -9.18
CA LYS A 92 -1.59 -13.37 -9.76
C LYS A 92 -1.98 -12.08 -10.47
N GLU A 93 -3.09 -12.09 -11.19
CA GLU A 93 -3.63 -10.88 -11.83
C GLU A 93 -4.06 -9.83 -10.81
N PHE A 94 -4.75 -10.25 -9.73
CA PHE A 94 -5.10 -9.36 -8.62
C PHE A 94 -3.87 -8.78 -7.91
N GLU A 95 -2.88 -9.62 -7.58
CA GLU A 95 -1.61 -9.20 -6.97
C GLU A 95 -0.93 -8.14 -7.84
N THR A 96 -0.85 -8.38 -9.15
CA THR A 96 -0.25 -7.46 -10.13
C THR A 96 -1.01 -6.13 -10.18
N ALA A 97 -2.35 -6.18 -10.21
CA ALA A 97 -3.18 -4.98 -10.22
C ALA A 97 -3.05 -4.19 -8.90
N ASN A 98 -2.97 -4.88 -7.76
CA ASN A 98 -2.82 -4.27 -6.45
C ASN A 98 -1.43 -3.63 -6.25
N GLU A 99 -0.37 -4.28 -6.73
CA GLU A 99 0.98 -3.69 -6.76
C GLU A 99 0.98 -2.40 -7.59
N LEU A 100 0.43 -2.43 -8.80
CA LEU A 100 0.34 -1.26 -9.68
C LEU A 100 -0.45 -0.13 -9.00
N TYR A 101 -1.57 -0.47 -8.38
CA TYR A 101 -2.40 0.46 -7.64
C TYR A 101 -1.62 1.10 -6.48
N ASN A 102 -1.00 0.30 -5.60
CA ASN A 102 -0.25 0.80 -4.46
C ASN A 102 0.94 1.68 -4.88
N ARG A 103 1.63 1.32 -5.97
CA ARG A 103 2.71 2.13 -6.54
C ARG A 103 2.21 3.51 -6.98
N ASN A 104 1.10 3.56 -7.70
CA ASN A 104 0.53 4.82 -8.18
C ASN A 104 0.03 5.69 -7.01
N VAL A 105 -0.63 5.09 -6.01
CA VAL A 105 -1.04 5.79 -4.79
C VAL A 105 0.17 6.34 -4.04
N PHE A 106 1.26 5.58 -3.92
CA PHE A 106 2.51 6.05 -3.34
C PHE A 106 3.03 7.30 -4.07
N ILE A 107 3.14 7.26 -5.40
CA ILE A 107 3.62 8.40 -6.20
C ILE A 107 2.73 9.63 -5.99
N VAL A 108 1.41 9.46 -6.01
CA VAL A 108 0.47 10.57 -5.79
C VAL A 108 0.63 11.17 -4.39
N LEU A 109 0.80 10.35 -3.35
CA LEU A 109 1.05 10.82 -1.99
C LEU A 109 2.39 11.58 -1.87
N ILE A 110 3.45 11.11 -2.54
CA ILE A 110 4.73 11.83 -2.60
C ILE A 110 4.55 13.19 -3.29
N VAL A 111 3.86 13.25 -4.43
CA VAL A 111 3.62 14.50 -5.14
C VAL A 111 2.75 15.46 -4.32
N ALA A 112 1.68 14.96 -3.71
CA ALA A 112 0.78 15.74 -2.86
C ALA A 112 1.49 16.27 -1.60
N GLY A 113 2.31 15.44 -0.96
CA GLY A 113 3.14 15.84 0.17
C GLY A 113 4.19 16.87 -0.21
N LEU A 114 4.84 16.74 -1.37
CA LEU A 114 5.78 17.75 -1.86
C LEU A 114 5.06 19.07 -2.17
N ALA A 115 3.88 19.02 -2.79
CA ALA A 115 3.05 20.18 -3.01
C ALA A 115 2.66 20.86 -1.68
N SER A 116 2.32 20.09 -0.64
CA SER A 116 2.00 20.66 0.67
C SER A 116 3.21 21.33 1.33
N LEU A 117 4.42 20.78 1.18
CA LEU A 117 5.66 21.45 1.63
C LEU A 117 5.86 22.80 0.92
N ILE A 118 5.70 22.82 -0.41
CA ILE A 118 5.86 24.04 -1.22
C ILE A 118 4.83 25.10 -0.83
N ILE A 119 3.55 24.72 -0.71
CA ILE A 119 2.49 25.63 -0.27
C ILE A 119 2.76 26.13 1.15
N GLY A 120 3.22 25.25 2.05
CA GLY A 120 3.63 25.61 3.40
C GLY A 120 4.73 26.65 3.45
N PHE A 121 5.70 26.58 2.53
CA PHE A 121 6.77 27.58 2.39
C PHE A 121 6.22 28.95 1.96
N PHE A 122 5.31 29.01 0.98
CA PHE A 122 4.68 30.28 0.58
C PHE A 122 3.80 30.89 1.69
N LEU A 123 3.23 30.05 2.56
CA LEU A 123 2.42 30.48 3.70
C LEU A 123 3.24 30.68 4.98
N ALA A 124 4.56 30.84 4.90
CA ALA A 124 5.45 30.99 6.06
C ALA A 124 5.04 32.10 7.05
N ASN A 125 4.34 33.13 6.58
CA ASN A 125 3.80 34.20 7.41
C ASN A 125 2.75 33.69 8.44
N ILE A 126 2.07 32.58 8.15
CA ILE A 126 1.07 31.95 9.01
C ILE A 126 1.70 30.74 9.71
N SER A 127 2.43 30.99 10.79
CA SER A 127 3.32 29.99 11.41
C SER A 127 2.66 28.64 11.74
N SER A 128 1.38 28.60 12.11
CA SER A 128 0.66 27.35 12.42
C SER A 128 0.28 26.57 11.15
N VAL A 129 -0.15 27.27 10.10
CA VAL A 129 -0.58 26.63 8.83
C VAL A 129 0.64 26.14 8.07
N ALA A 130 1.69 26.95 7.96
CA ALA A 130 2.96 26.55 7.36
C ALA A 130 3.56 25.31 8.02
N LEU A 131 3.55 25.27 9.37
CA LEU A 131 4.04 24.12 10.12
C LEU A 131 3.14 22.88 9.92
N GLY A 132 1.82 23.06 9.94
CA GLY A 132 0.85 21.97 9.70
C GLY A 132 0.98 21.36 8.31
N LEU A 133 1.09 22.17 7.26
CA LEU A 133 1.31 21.70 5.88
C LEU A 133 2.67 21.03 5.70
N SER A 134 3.70 21.55 6.37
CA SER A 134 5.05 20.99 6.31
C SER A 134 5.09 19.61 6.96
N LEU A 135 4.63 19.50 8.21
CA LEU A 135 4.55 18.22 8.91
C LEU A 135 3.57 17.26 8.21
N GLY A 136 2.47 17.78 7.66
CA GLY A 136 1.48 17.00 6.94
C GLY A 136 2.07 16.35 5.68
N GLY A 137 2.92 17.07 4.95
CA GLY A 137 3.65 16.55 3.79
C GLY A 137 4.64 15.46 4.17
N VAL A 138 5.40 15.65 5.25
CA VAL A 138 6.31 14.62 5.78
C VAL A 138 5.54 13.37 6.20
N VAL A 139 4.39 13.52 6.88
CA VAL A 139 3.54 12.39 7.24
C VAL A 139 2.98 11.70 6.00
N SER A 140 2.64 12.45 4.94
CA SER A 140 2.19 11.87 3.68
C SER A 140 3.26 10.99 3.03
N PHE A 141 4.55 11.36 3.12
CA PHE A 141 5.65 10.52 2.67
C PHE A 141 5.74 9.21 3.45
N ILE A 142 5.54 9.26 4.77
CA ILE A 142 5.53 8.07 5.62
C ILE A 142 4.35 7.16 5.25
N VAL A 143 3.13 7.72 5.16
CA VAL A 143 1.92 6.97 4.82
C VAL A 143 2.05 6.31 3.45
N GLY A 144 2.53 7.05 2.44
CA GLY A 144 2.79 6.48 1.11
C GLY A 144 3.82 5.35 1.15
N SER A 145 4.93 5.56 1.86
CA SER A 145 6.01 4.55 1.94
C SER A 145 5.55 3.27 2.62
N VAL A 146 4.82 3.38 3.75
CA VAL A 146 4.26 2.21 4.46
C VAL A 146 3.28 1.46 3.56
N ARG A 147 2.45 2.17 2.78
CA ARG A 147 1.47 1.56 1.90
C ARG A 147 2.11 0.72 0.80
N TYR A 148 3.12 1.23 0.12
CA TYR A 148 3.80 0.52 -0.97
C TYR A 148 4.93 -0.39 -0.46
N TRP A 149 5.24 -0.38 0.84
CA TRP A 149 6.41 -1.05 1.39
C TRP A 149 6.51 -2.52 0.99
N SER A 150 5.42 -3.30 1.15
CA SER A 150 5.42 -4.73 0.86
C SER A 150 5.70 -5.06 -0.61
N ASP A 151 5.14 -4.26 -1.51
CA ASP A 151 5.21 -4.47 -2.96
C ASP A 151 6.47 -3.80 -3.57
N MET A 152 7.20 -3.02 -2.77
CA MET A 152 8.41 -2.32 -3.21
C MET A 152 9.60 -3.28 -3.29
N ASP A 153 10.30 -3.23 -4.42
CA ASP A 153 11.58 -3.92 -4.60
C ASP A 153 12.63 -3.49 -3.55
N ASP A 154 13.48 -4.44 -3.14
CA ASP A 154 14.47 -4.22 -2.08
C ASP A 154 15.47 -3.11 -2.41
N TYR A 155 15.90 -2.98 -3.67
CA TYR A 155 16.79 -1.89 -4.07
C TYR A 155 16.11 -0.53 -3.92
N LEU A 156 14.82 -0.43 -4.28
CA LEU A 156 14.06 0.81 -4.15
C LEU A 156 13.87 1.20 -2.67
N ARG A 157 13.60 0.23 -1.78
CA ARG A 157 13.51 0.46 -0.33
C ARG A 157 14.81 1.08 0.21
N VAL A 158 15.96 0.52 -0.16
CA VAL A 158 17.28 1.02 0.27
C VAL A 158 17.54 2.42 -0.25
N ILE A 159 17.23 2.69 -1.53
CA ILE A 159 17.41 4.03 -2.13
C ILE A 159 16.57 5.07 -1.40
N ILE A 160 15.28 4.80 -1.16
CA ILE A 160 14.38 5.74 -0.47
C ILE A 160 14.87 6.03 0.95
N LEU A 161 15.24 4.98 1.70
CA LEU A 161 15.80 5.15 3.05
C LEU A 161 17.12 5.92 3.03
N GLY A 162 18.00 5.65 2.07
CA GLY A 162 19.25 6.38 1.88
C GLY A 162 19.03 7.87 1.62
N LEU A 163 18.11 8.21 0.70
CA LEU A 163 17.75 9.60 0.41
C LEU A 163 17.12 10.30 1.61
N ALA A 164 16.20 9.64 2.32
CA ALA A 164 15.59 10.18 3.53
C ALA A 164 16.64 10.45 4.61
N LEU A 165 17.56 9.51 4.83
CA LEU A 165 18.65 9.65 5.80
C LEU A 165 19.58 10.81 5.42
N VAL A 166 20.00 10.91 4.16
CA VAL A 166 20.83 12.02 3.67
C VAL A 166 20.13 13.36 3.86
N ALA A 167 18.84 13.46 3.54
CA ALA A 167 18.06 14.67 3.73
C ALA A 167 17.96 15.07 5.21
N LEU A 168 17.72 14.11 6.11
CA LEU A 168 17.67 14.35 7.56
C LEU A 168 19.02 14.81 8.12
N ILE A 169 20.12 14.16 7.72
CA ILE A 169 21.48 14.55 8.12
C ILE A 169 21.79 15.96 7.60
N TRP A 170 21.48 16.23 6.33
CA TRP A 170 21.73 17.54 5.71
C TRP A 170 20.94 18.66 6.40
N LEU A 171 19.66 18.43 6.69
CA LEU A 171 18.84 19.36 7.48
C LEU A 171 19.39 19.54 8.89
N GLY A 172 19.78 18.46 9.57
CA GLY A 172 20.38 18.54 10.91
C GLY A 172 21.65 19.40 10.93
N VAL A 173 22.60 19.13 10.02
CA VAL A 173 23.87 19.86 9.96
C VAL A 173 23.69 21.32 9.54
N LYS A 174 22.80 21.61 8.59
CA LYS A 174 22.62 22.97 8.06
C LYS A 174 21.71 23.83 8.92
N LYS A 175 20.68 23.26 9.56
CA LYS A 175 19.65 24.01 10.31
C LYS A 175 19.95 24.14 11.80
N ILE A 176 20.69 23.22 12.41
CA ILE A 176 21.02 23.24 13.85
C ILE A 176 22.32 24.02 14.14
N ARG A 177 23.13 24.26 13.10
CA ARG A 177 24.36 25.04 13.21
C ARG A 177 24.16 26.56 13.06
N ASP A 178 22.93 27.00 12.82
CA ASP A 178 22.44 28.39 12.91
C ASP A 178 21.48 28.51 14.10
#